data_AF-A0A161Q782-F1
#
_entry.id   AF-A0A161Q782-F1
#
_cell.length_a   1.000
_cell.length_b   1.000
_cell.length_c   1.000
_cell.angle_alpha   90.00
_cell.angle_beta   90.00
_cell.angle_gamma   90.00
#
_symmetry.space_group_name_H-M   'P 1'
#
loop_
_entity.id
_entity.type
_entity.pdbx_description
1 polymer ?
#
loop_
_entity_poly.entity_id
_entity_poly.type
_entity_poly.pdbx_seq_one_letter_code
_entity_poly.pdbx_strand_id
1 'polypeptide(L)' 'MDYHPNRMRQLISIDPFLFTTYQDIQNHFQQEEAALHVLFKHFVETEPILRNAYQHLTDS' A
#
# COMPACT_ATOMS: atom_id res chain seq x y z
N MET A 1 -10.93 -8.41 -0.56
CA MET A 1 -9.53 -8.64 -0.91
C MET A 1 -8.75 -8.56 0.36
N ASP A 2 -7.91 -9.54 0.64
CA ASP A 2 -7.19 -9.60 1.90
C ASP A 2 -5.95 -8.72 1.87
N TYR A 3 -5.57 -8.22 3.05
CA TYR A 3 -4.37 -7.43 3.21
C TYR A 3 -3.14 -8.34 3.27
N HIS A 4 -2.19 -8.07 2.38
CA HIS A 4 -0.88 -8.71 2.31
C HIS A 4 0.22 -7.64 2.37
N PRO A 5 1.02 -7.57 3.46
CA PRO A 5 2.02 -6.53 3.64
C PRO A 5 3.12 -6.58 2.58
N ASN A 6 3.52 -7.77 2.12
CA ASN A 6 4.55 -7.92 1.08
C ASN A 6 4.09 -7.33 -0.25
N ARG A 7 2.85 -7.60 -0.67
CA ARG A 7 2.27 -6.98 -1.86
C ARG A 7 2.16 -5.46 -1.71
N MET A 8 1.91 -4.95 -0.50
CA MET A 8 1.81 -3.51 -0.29
C MET A 8 3.17 -2.85 -0.47
N ARG A 9 4.23 -3.44 0.09
CA ARG A 9 5.60 -2.96 -0.13
C ARG A 9 5.98 -3.00 -1.61
N GLN A 10 5.63 -4.07 -2.31
CA GLN A 10 5.85 -4.15 -3.76
C GLN A 10 5.09 -3.05 -4.51
N LEU A 11 3.81 -2.85 -4.22
CA LEU A 11 2.98 -1.80 -4.84
C LEU A 11 3.54 -0.39 -4.58
N ILE A 12 3.96 -0.13 -3.34
CA ILE A 12 4.58 1.14 -2.95
C ILE A 12 5.91 1.34 -3.68
N SER A 13 6.68 0.28 -3.94
CA SER A 13 7.96 0.39 -4.65
C SER A 13 7.82 0.71 -6.15
N ILE A 14 6.65 0.42 -6.74
CA ILE A 14 6.40 0.67 -8.18
C ILE A 14 5.59 1.93 -8.45
N ASP A 15 4.78 2.40 -7.49
CA ASP A 15 3.91 3.57 -7.64
C ASP A 15 4.47 4.79 -6.86
N PRO A 16 4.95 5.84 -7.55
CA PRO A 16 5.54 7.01 -6.89
C PRO A 16 4.55 7.75 -5.96
N PHE A 17 3.26 7.75 -6.28
CA PHE A 17 2.25 8.41 -5.46
C PHE A 17 2.06 7.69 -4.13
N LEU A 18 1.96 6.36 -4.16
CA LEU A 18 1.88 5.53 -2.96
C LEU A 18 3.18 5.60 -2.15
N PHE A 19 4.34 5.70 -2.81
CA PHE A 19 5.62 5.92 -2.12
C PHE A 19 5.63 7.21 -1.31
N THR A 20 5.30 8.35 -1.92
CA THR A 20 5.27 9.63 -1.21
C THR A 20 4.22 9.62 -0.09
N THR A 21 3.03 9.09 -0.37
CA THR A 21 1.95 8.99 0.62
C THR A 21 2.34 8.09 1.80
N TYR A 22 3.07 6.99 1.53
CA TYR A 22 3.62 6.12 2.57
C TYR A 22 4.63 6.82 3.46
N GLN A 23 5.54 7.60 2.88
CA GLN A 23 6.50 8.37 3.67
C GLN A 23 5.82 9.39 4.58
N ASP A 24 4.81 10.10 4.07
CA ASP A 24 4.02 11.06 4.85
C ASP A 24 3.30 10.37 6.01
N ILE A 25 2.66 9.23 5.75
CA ILE A 25 1.98 8.43 6.78
C ILE A 25 3.00 7.88 7.80
N GLN A 26 4.15 7.36 7.38
CA GLN A 26 5.19 6.88 8.31
C GLN A 26 5.74 7.99 9.22
N ASN A 27 5.81 9.23 8.74
CA ASN A 27 6.22 10.35 9.59
C ASN A 27 5.22 10.61 10.73
N HIS A 28 3.96 10.19 10.57
CA HIS A 28 2.91 10.27 11.59
C HIS A 28 2.77 8.99 12.42
N PHE A 29 2.99 7.82 11.83
CA PHE A 29 2.88 6.53 12.48
C PHE A 29 4.26 5.90 12.71
N GLN A 30 4.66 5.73 13.97
CA GLN A 30 5.92 5.07 14.33
C GLN A 30 5.97 3.57 13.98
N GLN A 31 4.89 3.01 13.42
CA GLN A 31 4.76 1.59 13.08
C GLN A 31 4.49 1.45 11.58
N GLU A 32 5.43 0.82 10.87
CA GLU A 32 5.33 0.52 9.43
C GLU A 32 4.03 -0.22 9.08
N GLU A 33 3.68 -1.24 9.86
CA GLU A 33 2.52 -2.08 9.57
C GLU A 33 1.19 -1.30 9.61
N ALA A 34 1.07 -0.35 10.54
CA ALA A 34 -0.07 0.55 10.60
C ALA A 34 -0.14 1.46 9.35
N ALA A 35 1.00 1.99 8.90
CA ALA A 35 1.06 2.84 7.72
C ALA A 35 0.65 2.07 6.44
N LEU A 36 1.17 0.85 6.26
CA LEU A 36 0.82 -0.02 5.14
C LEU A 36 -0.68 -0.35 5.13
N HIS A 37 -1.27 -0.63 6.30
CA HIS A 37 -2.69 -0.96 6.40
C HIS A 37 -3.58 0.27 6.12
N VAL A 38 -3.19 1.47 6.56
CA VAL A 38 -3.91 2.71 6.23
C VAL A 38 -3.93 2.96 4.73
N LEU A 39 -2.79 2.81 4.05
CA LEU A 39 -2.68 2.93 2.59
C LEU A 39 -3.58 1.93 1.86
N PHE A 40 -3.55 0.68 2.32
CA PHE A 40 -4.39 -0.36 1.75
C PHE A 40 -5.87 0.02 1.85
N LYS A 41 -6.34 0.43 3.03
CA LYS A 41 -7.74 0.80 3.27
C LYS A 41 -8.19 2.05 2.53
N HIS A 42 -7.34 3.07 2.42
CA HIS A 42 -7.75 4.37 1.87
C HIS A 42 -7.55 4.50 0.36
N PHE A 43 -6.60 3.78 -0.23
CA PHE A 43 -6.25 3.92 -1.64
C PHE A 43 -6.42 2.61 -2.41
N VAL A 44 -5.91 1.50 -1.90
CA VAL A 44 -5.94 0.23 -2.65
C VAL A 44 -7.34 -0.38 -2.67
N GLU A 45 -8.09 -0.30 -1.57
CA GLU A 45 -9.48 -0.77 -1.55
C GLU A 45 -10.42 0.17 -2.31
N THR A 46 -10.12 1.44 -2.45
CA THR A 46 -11.05 2.44 -3.02
C THR A 46 -10.83 2.68 -4.51
N GLU A 47 -9.56 2.73 -4.96
CA GLU A 47 -9.20 3.06 -6.33
C GLU A 47 -9.14 1.80 -7.22
N PRO A 48 -9.96 1.69 -8.27
CA PRO A 48 -10.00 0.49 -9.12
C PRO A 48 -8.65 0.14 -9.75
N ILE A 49 -7.86 1.13 -10.15
CA ILE A 49 -6.55 0.94 -10.78
C ILE A 49 -5.57 0.33 -9.79
N LEU A 50 -5.49 0.88 -8.57
CA LEU A 50 -4.59 0.38 -7.52
C LEU A 50 -5.03 -0.98 -7.02
N ARG A 51 -6.35 -1.21 -6.90
CA ARG A 51 -6.92 -2.51 -6.56
C ARG A 51 -6.47 -3.58 -7.56
N ASN A 52 -6.61 -3.31 -8.85
CA ASN A 52 -6.23 -4.25 -9.90
C ASN A 52 -4.72 -4.51 -9.88
N ALA A 53 -3.91 -3.45 -9.81
CA ALA A 53 -2.45 -3.58 -9.71
C ALA A 53 -2.05 -4.46 -8.52
N TYR A 54 -2.64 -4.21 -7.34
CA TYR A 54 -2.39 -4.97 -6.13
C TYR A 54 -2.78 -6.46 -6.24
N GLN A 55 -3.86 -6.78 -6.96
CA GLN A 55 -4.29 -8.15 -7.22
C GLN A 55 -3.34 -8.94 -8.13
N HIS A 56 -2.64 -8.25 -9.03
CA HIS A 56 -1.65 -8.87 -9.91
C HIS A 56 -0.29 -9.12 -9.24
N LEU A 57 -0.04 -8.53 -8.06
CA LEU A 57 1.16 -8.81 -7.27
C LEU A 57 1.04 -10.16 -6.55
N THR A 58 2.18 -10.85 -6.41
CA THR A 58 2.28 -12.14 -5.74
C THR A 58 3.06 -12.02 -4.45
N ASP A 59 2.80 -12.91 -3.49
CA ASP A 59 3.50 -12.96 -2.19
C ASP A 59 4.93 -13.55 -2.30
N SER A 60 5.69 -13.09 -3.30
CA SER A 60 7.11 -13.44 -3.48
C SER A 60 7.98 -12.85 -2.38
#